data_AF-N1JE57-F1
#
_entry.id   AF-N1JE57-F1
#
_cell.length_a   1.000
_cell.length_b   1.000
_cell.length_c   1.000
_cell.angle_alpha   90.00
_cell.angle_beta   90.00
_cell.angle_gamma   90.00
#
_symmetry.space_group_name_H-M   'P 1'
#
loop_
_entity.id
_entity.type
_entity.pdbx_description
1 polymer ?
#
loop_
_entity_poly.entity_id
_entity_poly.type
_entity_poly.pdbx_seq_one_letter_code
_entity_poly.pdbx_strand_id
1 'polypeptide(L)'
;MAMAIQTVSESKELRGLNLIAAHSHIRGLGVDPETLEPRASSQGLVGQEKARKAAAIILEMVKDRKIAGRAVLIAGPPSTGKTAIAMGMSQSLGPDVPFTALASSEIFSLEMSKTEALEQALRKSIAVRIKEESEIIEGEVVEIQIDRSVTGATKQGKLTIKTTDMESIYDMGSKMIDSMTKERIMAGDIISIDKASGKITKLGRSFAKSRDYDAMGVDTKFVQCPDGDLQKRKDMVHTVSLHEIDVINSRTQGFLALFSGDTGEIRSEIRDQINIKVAEWKEEGKAEIVPGVLFIDEVHMLDIECFSYINRALEDELAPIVIMASNRGQTRIRGTNYRSPHGLPVDFLDRVVIVSTHAYQKEEIQQILSIRAQEEEVELTPDALLLLTKIGQETGIRYASNLITTSQLISAKRKATQVSIDDVNRSFQLFFDSSRSVKFVSDFETRLIDDGGSANLSTTIVSGDAMEIS
;
A
#
# COMPACT_ATOMS: atom_id res chain seq x y z
N MET A 1 5.38 31.64 -17.36
CA MET A 1 6.37 30.66 -16.85
C MET A 1 5.59 29.47 -16.33
N ALA A 2 5.43 28.42 -17.14
CA ALA A 2 4.80 27.17 -16.73
C ALA A 2 5.93 26.14 -16.66
N MET A 3 6.31 25.75 -15.44
CA MET A 3 7.26 24.66 -15.25
C MET A 3 6.57 23.35 -15.62
N ALA A 4 7.28 22.52 -16.40
CA ALA A 4 6.85 21.20 -16.79
C ALA A 4 6.52 20.36 -15.55
N ILE A 5 5.32 19.81 -15.54
CA ILE A 5 4.86 18.82 -14.58
C ILE A 5 5.71 17.57 -14.81
N GLN A 6 6.73 17.36 -13.96
CA GLN A 6 7.30 16.02 -13.80
C GLN A 6 6.24 15.21 -13.06
N THR A 7 5.46 14.46 -13.86
CA THR A 7 4.54 13.43 -13.38
C THR A 7 5.24 12.55 -12.36
N VAL A 8 4.58 12.45 -11.21
CA VAL A 8 4.95 11.68 -10.03
C VAL A 8 5.29 10.26 -10.41
N SER A 9 6.27 9.76 -9.67
CA SER A 9 6.60 8.36 -9.47
C SER A 9 5.43 7.43 -9.77
N GLU A 10 5.64 6.53 -10.72
CA GLU A 10 5.02 5.22 -10.63
C GLU A 10 5.08 4.79 -9.15
N SER A 11 3.94 4.44 -8.57
CA SER A 11 3.78 3.79 -7.25
C SER A 11 4.46 2.40 -7.18
N LYS A 12 5.50 2.20 -7.99
CA LYS A 12 6.18 0.97 -8.34
C LYS A 12 7.63 0.95 -7.84
N GLU A 13 8.19 2.09 -7.42
CA GLU A 13 9.58 2.22 -6.92
C GLU A 13 9.71 2.27 -5.39
N LEU A 14 8.87 1.53 -4.66
CA LEU A 14 9.16 1.15 -3.25
C LEU A 14 9.77 -0.25 -3.13
N ARG A 15 10.25 -0.85 -4.23
CA ARG A 15 10.86 -2.19 -4.27
C ARG A 15 12.19 -2.34 -3.50
N GLY A 16 12.72 -1.26 -2.91
CA GLY A 16 13.91 -1.28 -2.04
C GLY A 16 13.61 -1.19 -0.53
N LEU A 17 12.35 -1.02 -0.14
CA LEU A 17 11.90 -0.88 1.25
C LEU A 17 11.00 -2.05 1.67
N ASN A 18 11.25 -3.25 1.15
CA ASN A 18 10.54 -4.46 1.54
C ASN A 18 11.00 -4.93 2.93
N LEU A 19 10.69 -4.15 3.96
CA LEU A 19 10.67 -4.62 5.33
C LEU A 19 9.66 -5.77 5.40
N ILE A 20 10.08 -6.91 5.96
CA ILE A 20 9.20 -8.08 6.13
C ILE A 20 8.12 -7.71 7.15
N ALA A 21 6.94 -7.35 6.64
CA ALA A 21 5.79 -7.00 7.45
C ALA A 21 4.97 -8.25 7.83
N ALA A 22 4.05 -8.10 8.78
CA ALA A 22 3.18 -9.19 9.24
C ALA A 22 2.34 -9.84 8.12
N HIS A 23 2.16 -9.17 6.98
CA HIS A 23 1.33 -9.62 5.86
C HIS A 23 2.07 -9.71 4.51
N SER A 24 3.41 -9.55 4.48
CA SER A 24 4.20 -9.60 3.23
C SER A 24 4.09 -10.94 2.49
N HIS A 25 4.00 -12.04 3.25
CA HIS A 25 3.79 -13.40 2.73
C HIS A 25 2.50 -13.60 1.91
N ILE A 26 1.52 -12.69 2.02
CA ILE A 26 0.22 -12.82 1.35
C ILE A 26 0.34 -12.23 -0.05
N ARG A 27 0.18 -13.09 -1.07
CA ARG A 27 0.30 -12.72 -2.49
C ARG A 27 -1.02 -12.75 -3.25
N GLY A 28 -2.12 -13.07 -2.56
CA GLY A 28 -3.44 -13.17 -3.14
C GLY A 28 -4.38 -13.98 -2.25
N LEU A 29 -5.60 -14.20 -2.72
CA LEU A 29 -6.65 -14.88 -1.95
C LEU A 29 -6.52 -16.41 -1.98
N GLY A 30 -5.72 -16.96 -2.91
CA GLY A 30 -5.43 -18.40 -3.03
C GLY A 30 -6.64 -19.24 -3.45
N VAL A 31 -7.60 -18.63 -4.16
CA VAL A 31 -8.80 -19.28 -4.69
C VAL A 31 -8.61 -19.63 -6.16
N ASP A 32 -9.31 -20.66 -6.61
CA ASP A 32 -9.37 -20.98 -8.04
C ASP A 32 -10.21 -19.93 -8.79
N PRO A 33 -9.69 -19.30 -9.87
CA PRO A 33 -10.40 -18.23 -10.57
C PRO A 33 -11.66 -18.69 -11.28
N GLU A 34 -11.80 -19.97 -11.66
CA GLU A 34 -12.96 -20.46 -12.40
C GLU A 34 -14.09 -20.93 -11.47
N THR A 35 -13.72 -21.68 -10.42
CA THR A 35 -14.70 -22.29 -9.50
C THR A 35 -14.93 -21.47 -8.22
N LEU A 36 -14.09 -20.47 -7.96
CA LEU A 36 -14.04 -19.69 -6.73
C LEU A 36 -13.82 -20.54 -5.47
N GLU A 37 -13.28 -21.76 -5.63
CA GLU A 37 -12.99 -22.64 -4.51
C GLU A 37 -11.63 -22.33 -3.89
N PRO A 38 -11.57 -22.15 -2.55
CA PRO A 38 -10.31 -21.90 -1.86
C PRO A 38 -9.47 -23.17 -1.78
N ARG A 39 -8.19 -23.05 -2.14
CA ARG A 39 -7.22 -24.12 -1.88
C ARG A 39 -6.77 -24.06 -0.42
N ALA A 40 -6.54 -25.23 0.20
CA ALA A 40 -6.20 -25.34 1.62
C ALA A 40 -5.00 -24.45 2.04
N SER A 41 -3.96 -24.39 1.21
CA SER A 41 -2.83 -23.46 1.35
C SER A 41 -2.41 -22.98 -0.04
N SER A 42 -2.53 -21.67 -0.30
CA SER A 42 -2.15 -21.07 -1.58
C SER A 42 -1.98 -19.55 -1.44
N GLN A 43 -1.02 -18.98 -2.16
CA GLN A 43 -0.73 -17.54 -2.18
C GLN A 43 -0.53 -16.91 -0.79
N GLY A 44 -0.05 -17.68 0.18
CA GLY A 44 0.25 -17.23 1.54
C GLY A 44 -0.93 -17.30 2.53
N LEU A 45 -2.17 -17.53 2.05
CA LEU A 45 -3.31 -17.77 2.94
C LEU A 45 -3.51 -19.28 3.17
N VAL A 46 -3.80 -19.62 4.43
CA VAL A 46 -4.04 -20.99 4.89
C VAL A 46 -5.38 -21.03 5.63
N GLY A 47 -6.18 -22.07 5.36
CA GLY A 47 -7.48 -22.24 6.02
C GLY A 47 -8.47 -21.13 5.67
N GLN A 48 -9.36 -20.80 6.61
CA GLN A 48 -10.45 -19.80 6.47
C GLN A 48 -11.25 -19.95 5.17
N GLU A 49 -11.53 -21.18 4.75
CA GLU A 49 -12.09 -21.49 3.43
C GLU A 49 -13.38 -20.72 3.15
N LYS A 50 -14.33 -20.73 4.09
CA LYS A 50 -15.61 -20.02 3.94
C LYS A 50 -15.42 -18.51 3.74
N ALA A 51 -14.55 -17.89 4.54
CA ALA A 51 -14.31 -16.46 4.48
C ALA A 51 -13.56 -16.08 3.18
N ARG A 52 -12.61 -16.91 2.74
CA ARG A 52 -11.91 -16.72 1.46
C ARG A 52 -12.83 -16.90 0.25
N LYS A 53 -13.73 -17.88 0.28
CA LYS A 53 -14.76 -18.05 -0.76
C LYS A 53 -15.70 -16.85 -0.82
N ALA A 54 -16.15 -16.36 0.33
CA ALA A 54 -16.96 -15.14 0.39
C ALA A 54 -16.21 -13.90 -0.14
N ALA A 55 -14.94 -13.73 0.24
CA ALA A 55 -14.07 -12.68 -0.27
C ALA A 55 -13.84 -12.79 -1.79
N ALA A 56 -13.77 -13.99 -2.35
CA ALA A 56 -13.63 -14.22 -3.78
C ALA A 56 -14.86 -13.76 -4.56
N ILE A 57 -16.06 -14.03 -4.02
CA ILE A 57 -17.30 -13.55 -4.60
C ILE A 57 -17.34 -12.02 -4.60
N ILE A 58 -16.93 -11.38 -3.50
CA ILE A 58 -16.85 -9.91 -3.42
C ILE A 58 -15.81 -9.37 -4.42
N LEU A 59 -14.66 -10.05 -4.55
CA LEU A 59 -13.62 -9.67 -5.51
C LEU A 59 -14.14 -9.66 -6.95
N GLU A 60 -14.88 -10.68 -7.35
CA GLU A 60 -15.49 -10.72 -8.70
C GLU A 60 -16.57 -9.64 -8.85
N MET A 61 -17.35 -9.34 -7.80
CA MET A 61 -18.28 -8.20 -7.83
C MET A 61 -17.57 -6.85 -8.06
N VAL A 62 -16.39 -6.65 -7.47
CA VAL A 62 -15.55 -5.45 -7.69
C VAL A 62 -15.09 -5.39 -9.16
N LYS A 63 -14.60 -6.52 -9.70
CA LYS A 63 -14.10 -6.60 -11.07
C LYS A 63 -15.19 -6.43 -12.12
N ASP A 64 -16.39 -6.91 -11.84
CA ASP A 64 -17.56 -6.77 -12.73
C ASP A 64 -18.06 -5.32 -12.83
N ARG A 65 -17.70 -4.45 -11.87
CA ARG A 65 -17.97 -2.99 -11.85
C ARG A 65 -19.46 -2.60 -11.98
N LYS A 66 -20.38 -3.55 -11.80
CA LYS A 66 -21.84 -3.34 -11.90
C LYS A 66 -22.50 -2.99 -10.57
N ILE A 67 -21.74 -3.02 -9.49
CA ILE A 67 -22.25 -2.87 -8.13
C ILE A 67 -21.44 -1.79 -7.42
N ALA A 68 -22.11 -0.73 -6.98
CA ALA A 68 -21.56 0.33 -6.15
C ALA A 68 -22.25 0.36 -4.78
N GLY A 69 -21.63 1.01 -3.80
CA GLY A 69 -22.31 1.37 -2.56
C GLY A 69 -22.61 0.22 -1.59
N ARG A 70 -21.88 -0.91 -1.69
CA ARG A 70 -22.04 -2.02 -0.74
C ARG A 70 -20.99 -2.01 0.35
N ALA A 71 -21.44 -2.38 1.55
CA ALA A 71 -20.59 -2.56 2.70
C ALA A 71 -20.50 -4.04 3.10
N VAL A 72 -19.28 -4.50 3.39
CA VAL A 72 -18.98 -5.84 3.86
C VAL A 72 -18.31 -5.72 5.23
N LEU A 73 -18.75 -6.52 6.20
CA LEU A 73 -18.14 -6.61 7.51
C LEU A 73 -17.47 -7.97 7.69
N ILE A 74 -16.15 -7.99 7.86
CA ILE A 74 -15.40 -9.17 8.27
C ILE A 74 -15.35 -9.19 9.81
N ALA A 75 -16.09 -10.12 10.41
CA ALA A 75 -16.21 -10.26 11.85
C ALA A 75 -15.51 -11.53 12.36
N GLY A 76 -14.90 -11.46 13.53
CA GLY A 76 -14.40 -12.64 14.23
C GLY A 76 -13.34 -12.33 15.27
N PRO A 77 -12.89 -13.35 16.04
CA PRO A 77 -11.92 -13.17 17.11
C PRO A 77 -10.60 -12.49 16.67
N PRO A 78 -9.80 -11.96 17.61
CA PRO A 78 -8.44 -11.50 17.29
C PRO A 78 -7.62 -12.61 16.64
N SER A 79 -6.70 -12.24 15.75
CA SER A 79 -5.77 -13.18 15.09
C SER A 79 -6.41 -14.25 14.20
N THR A 80 -7.64 -14.06 13.70
CA THR A 80 -8.30 -14.96 12.73
C THR A 80 -8.09 -14.61 11.26
N GLY A 81 -7.18 -13.67 10.96
CA GLY A 81 -6.83 -13.32 9.58
C GLY A 81 -7.78 -12.35 8.87
N LYS A 82 -8.56 -11.53 9.59
CA LYS A 82 -9.43 -10.51 8.97
C LYS A 82 -8.67 -9.55 8.03
N THR A 83 -7.65 -8.88 8.56
CA THR A 83 -6.76 -8.00 7.81
C THR A 83 -5.99 -8.78 6.73
N ALA A 84 -5.66 -10.05 6.99
CA ALA A 84 -4.97 -10.92 6.05
C ALA A 84 -5.83 -11.20 4.79
N ILE A 85 -7.13 -11.46 4.97
CA ILE A 85 -8.09 -11.64 3.87
C ILE A 85 -8.24 -10.36 3.07
N ALA A 86 -8.37 -9.20 3.74
CA ALA A 86 -8.46 -7.91 3.07
C ALA A 86 -7.20 -7.60 2.22
N MET A 87 -6.01 -7.89 2.75
CA MET A 87 -4.76 -7.77 1.98
C MET A 87 -4.69 -8.79 0.84
N GLY A 88 -5.16 -10.02 1.04
CA GLY A 88 -5.30 -11.00 -0.04
C GLY A 88 -6.22 -10.53 -1.17
N MET A 89 -7.31 -9.84 -0.84
CA MET A 89 -8.18 -9.20 -1.83
C MET A 89 -7.44 -8.07 -2.56
N SER A 90 -6.76 -7.18 -1.85
CA SER A 90 -5.95 -6.10 -2.43
C SER A 90 -4.93 -6.63 -3.46
N GLN A 91 -4.18 -7.67 -3.10
CA GLN A 91 -3.20 -8.28 -4.01
C GLN A 91 -3.86 -8.95 -5.22
N SER A 92 -5.07 -9.48 -5.07
CA SER A 92 -5.81 -10.16 -6.14
C SER A 92 -6.54 -9.20 -7.09
N LEU A 93 -6.84 -7.96 -6.65
CA LEU A 93 -7.40 -6.91 -7.50
C LEU A 93 -6.38 -6.39 -8.53
N GLY A 94 -5.09 -6.48 -8.20
CA GLY A 94 -4.00 -5.99 -9.03
C GLY A 94 -3.73 -4.49 -8.85
N PRO A 95 -2.67 -3.97 -9.50
CA PRO A 95 -2.23 -2.58 -9.35
C PRO A 95 -3.18 -1.55 -9.95
N ASP A 96 -4.12 -2.02 -10.75
CA ASP A 96 -5.01 -1.25 -11.60
C ASP A 96 -6.26 -0.73 -10.89
N VAL A 97 -6.60 -1.31 -9.75
CA VAL A 97 -7.77 -1.00 -8.94
C VAL A 97 -7.30 -0.40 -7.62
N PRO A 98 -7.78 0.79 -7.22
CA PRO A 98 -7.32 1.42 -5.99
C PRO A 98 -7.80 0.64 -4.76
N PHE A 99 -6.90 0.45 -3.80
CA PHE A 99 -7.19 -0.14 -2.51
C PHE A 99 -6.67 0.78 -1.42
N THR A 100 -7.57 1.36 -0.63
CA THR A 100 -7.23 2.24 0.48
C THR A 100 -7.43 1.49 1.78
N ALA A 101 -6.35 1.25 2.53
CA ALA A 101 -6.44 0.76 3.90
C ALA A 101 -6.41 1.92 4.88
N LEU A 102 -7.34 1.94 5.83
CA LEU A 102 -7.46 2.95 6.86
C LEU A 102 -7.72 2.30 8.20
N ALA A 103 -7.00 2.72 9.24
CA ALA A 103 -7.35 2.35 10.61
C ALA A 103 -8.39 3.35 11.14
N SER A 104 -9.45 2.87 11.80
CA SER A 104 -10.53 3.75 12.28
C SER A 104 -10.06 4.89 13.21
N SER A 105 -8.93 4.70 13.90
CA SER A 105 -8.29 5.73 14.73
C SER A 105 -7.72 6.90 13.93
N GLU A 106 -7.33 6.70 12.67
CA GLU A 106 -6.71 7.73 11.81
C GLU A 106 -7.69 8.84 11.41
N ILE A 107 -9.00 8.57 11.47
CA ILE A 107 -10.05 9.56 11.18
C ILE A 107 -10.10 10.66 12.25
N PHE A 108 -9.64 10.37 13.47
CA PHE A 108 -9.67 11.32 14.58
C PHE A 108 -8.40 12.19 14.54
N SER A 109 -8.46 13.30 13.79
CA SER A 109 -7.40 14.30 13.70
C SER A 109 -7.84 15.65 14.29
N LEU A 110 -6.87 16.48 14.68
CA LEU A 110 -7.08 17.89 15.02
C LEU A 110 -6.96 18.82 13.81
N GLU A 111 -6.33 18.35 12.72
CA GLU A 111 -6.08 19.17 11.52
C GLU A 111 -7.28 19.24 10.59
N MET A 112 -8.12 18.20 10.58
CA MET A 112 -9.32 18.11 9.73
C MET A 112 -10.47 17.43 10.48
N SER A 113 -11.69 17.75 10.07
CA SER A 113 -12.89 17.10 10.60
C SER A 113 -12.95 15.61 10.25
N LYS A 114 -13.61 14.82 11.10
CA LYS A 114 -13.80 13.36 10.91
C LYS A 114 -14.53 13.04 9.60
N THR A 115 -15.51 13.86 9.24
CA THR A 115 -16.27 13.75 7.98
C THR A 115 -15.38 13.98 6.79
N GLU A 116 -14.50 14.99 6.85
CA GLU A 116 -13.54 15.27 5.79
C GLU A 116 -12.53 14.14 5.63
N ALA A 117 -12.00 13.59 6.73
CA ALA A 117 -11.08 12.45 6.68
C ALA A 117 -11.72 11.21 6.01
N LEU A 118 -13.00 10.94 6.32
CA LEU A 118 -13.77 9.88 5.67
C LEU A 118 -14.03 10.15 4.19
N GLU A 119 -14.35 11.39 3.83
CA GLU A 119 -14.57 11.79 2.43
C GLU A 119 -13.30 11.61 1.60
N GLN A 120 -12.16 12.05 2.13
CA GLN A 120 -10.86 11.85 1.50
C GLN A 120 -10.55 10.36 1.32
N ALA A 121 -10.85 9.52 2.32
CA ALA A 121 -10.64 8.07 2.22
C ALA A 121 -11.53 7.43 1.13
N LEU A 122 -12.80 7.85 1.03
CA LEU A 122 -13.70 7.39 -0.03
C LEU A 122 -13.22 7.83 -1.42
N ARG A 123 -12.82 9.09 -1.57
CA ARG A 123 -12.33 9.64 -2.85
C ARG A 123 -10.95 9.10 -3.26
N LYS A 124 -10.10 8.72 -2.31
CA LYS A 124 -8.85 7.96 -2.59
C LYS A 124 -9.13 6.57 -3.16
N SER A 125 -10.27 5.99 -2.78
CA SER A 125 -10.68 4.64 -3.19
C SER A 125 -11.42 4.61 -4.54
N ILE A 126 -11.54 5.74 -5.23
CA ILE A 126 -12.11 5.83 -6.57
C ILE A 126 -11.03 6.40 -7.49
N ALA A 127 -10.71 5.67 -8.56
CA ALA A 127 -9.75 6.11 -9.55
C ALA A 127 -10.40 6.47 -10.88
N VAL A 128 -9.78 7.42 -11.57
CA VAL A 128 -10.09 7.82 -12.93
C VAL A 128 -8.92 7.39 -13.79
N ARG A 129 -9.19 6.52 -14.74
CA ARG A 129 -8.24 6.01 -15.73
C ARG A 129 -8.36 6.83 -17.00
N ILE A 130 -7.31 7.57 -17.32
CA ILE A 130 -7.23 8.44 -18.49
C ILE A 130 -6.31 7.76 -19.49
N LYS A 131 -6.80 7.57 -20.71
CA LYS A 131 -6.00 7.07 -21.82
C LYS A 131 -5.55 8.26 -22.65
N GLU A 132 -4.24 8.47 -22.73
CA GLU A 132 -3.65 9.53 -23.53
C GLU A 132 -2.74 8.92 -24.59
N GLU A 133 -2.95 9.31 -25.84
CA GLU A 133 -2.05 8.93 -26.94
C GLU A 133 -0.92 9.96 -26.99
N SER A 134 0.31 9.53 -26.76
CA SER A 134 1.49 10.38 -26.89
C SER A 134 2.36 9.91 -28.05
N GLU A 135 2.83 10.87 -28.86
CA GLU A 135 3.84 10.64 -29.90
C GLU A 135 5.23 10.81 -29.28
N ILE A 136 5.95 9.70 -29.15
CA ILE A 136 7.31 9.67 -28.60
C ILE A 136 8.34 9.42 -29.72
N ILE A 137 9.48 10.06 -29.61
CA ILE A 137 10.62 9.92 -30.51
C ILE A 137 11.74 9.27 -29.70
N GLU A 138 12.10 8.03 -30.05
CA GLU A 138 13.12 7.25 -29.33
C GLU A 138 14.28 6.89 -30.26
N GLY A 139 15.51 7.13 -29.82
CA GLY A 139 16.69 6.78 -30.60
C GLY A 139 18.02 7.14 -29.93
N GLU A 140 19.11 6.68 -30.54
CA GLU A 140 20.48 7.03 -30.19
C GLU A 140 20.85 8.38 -30.82
N VAL A 141 21.38 9.30 -30.00
CA VAL A 141 21.90 10.58 -30.48
C VAL A 141 23.24 10.38 -31.19
N VAL A 142 23.29 10.72 -32.48
CA VAL A 142 24.52 10.67 -33.27
C VAL A 142 25.36 11.92 -33.03
N GLU A 143 24.73 13.08 -33.19
CA GLU A 143 25.35 14.40 -33.14
C GLU A 143 24.35 15.47 -32.67
N ILE A 144 24.85 16.47 -31.96
CA ILE A 144 24.09 17.64 -31.51
C ILE A 144 24.86 18.89 -31.95
N GLN A 145 24.27 19.69 -32.83
CA GLN A 145 24.81 20.98 -33.25
C GLN A 145 23.97 22.09 -32.62
N ILE A 146 24.62 23.06 -31.97
CA ILE A 146 23.93 24.20 -31.34
C ILE A 146 24.60 25.48 -31.83
N ASP A 147 23.89 26.22 -32.68
CA ASP A 147 24.27 27.53 -33.16
C ASP A 147 23.80 28.59 -32.17
N ARG A 148 24.76 29.26 -31.53
CA ARG A 148 24.51 30.42 -30.66
C ARG A 148 24.93 31.69 -31.38
N SER A 149 24.00 32.65 -31.50
CA SER A 149 24.35 34.00 -31.93
C SER A 149 25.31 34.65 -30.91
N VAL A 150 26.21 35.51 -31.41
CA VAL A 150 27.22 36.24 -30.61
C VAL A 150 26.58 37.11 -29.51
N THR A 151 25.30 37.49 -29.66
CA THR A 151 24.53 38.28 -28.69
C THR A 151 23.63 37.43 -27.77
N GLY A 152 23.61 36.11 -27.93
CA GLY A 152 22.97 35.15 -27.01
C GLY A 152 21.43 35.10 -27.04
N ALA A 153 20.76 35.92 -27.85
CA ALA A 153 19.31 36.06 -27.83
C ALA A 153 18.54 34.92 -28.54
N THR A 154 19.14 34.28 -29.54
CA THR A 154 18.53 33.17 -30.29
C THR A 154 19.48 31.97 -30.31
N LYS A 155 18.95 30.81 -29.92
CA LYS A 155 19.61 29.51 -30.02
C LYS A 155 18.84 28.68 -31.03
N GLN A 156 19.51 28.22 -32.08
CA GLN A 156 19.01 27.21 -33.00
C GLN A 156 19.97 26.03 -32.96
N GLY A 157 19.49 24.84 -33.28
CA GLY A 157 20.34 23.66 -33.27
C GLY A 157 19.78 22.57 -34.15
N LYS A 158 20.61 21.58 -34.46
CA LYS A 158 20.25 20.38 -35.20
C LYS A 158 20.59 19.15 -34.36
N LEU A 159 19.64 18.24 -34.28
CA LEU A 159 19.78 16.96 -33.58
C LEU A 159 19.74 15.84 -34.62
N THR A 160 20.80 15.06 -34.70
CA THR A 160 20.81 13.84 -35.50
C THR A 160 20.59 12.66 -34.58
N ILE A 161 19.50 11.92 -34.80
CA ILE A 161 19.08 10.77 -34.00
C ILE A 161 18.86 9.57 -34.91
N LYS A 162 19.23 8.39 -34.45
CA LYS A 162 19.11 7.14 -35.21
C LYS A 162 18.52 6.00 -34.38
N THR A 163 17.83 5.10 -35.07
CA THR A 163 17.52 3.74 -34.62
C THR A 163 18.39 2.76 -35.40
N THR A 164 18.18 1.46 -35.25
CA THR A 164 18.83 0.47 -36.13
C THR A 164 18.42 0.59 -37.59
N ASP A 165 17.22 1.10 -37.84
CA ASP A 165 16.56 1.02 -39.15
C ASP A 165 16.52 2.39 -39.85
N MET A 166 16.55 3.49 -39.09
CA MET A 166 16.39 4.84 -39.62
C MET A 166 17.34 5.85 -38.96
N GLU A 167 17.76 6.85 -39.72
CA GLU A 167 18.51 8.01 -39.23
C GLU A 167 17.82 9.29 -39.71
N SER A 168 17.64 10.25 -38.80
CA SER A 168 16.90 11.48 -39.09
C SER A 168 17.51 12.70 -38.40
N ILE A 169 17.34 13.86 -39.03
CA ILE A 169 17.84 15.14 -38.53
C ILE A 169 16.63 16.01 -38.18
N TYR A 170 16.60 16.49 -36.93
CA TYR A 170 15.57 17.39 -36.42
C TYR A 170 16.16 18.76 -36.10
N ASP A 171 15.49 19.82 -36.56
CA ASP A 171 15.80 21.18 -36.14
C ASP A 171 15.23 21.45 -34.73
N MET A 172 16.08 21.91 -33.82
CA MET A 172 15.73 22.20 -32.43
C MET A 172 15.50 23.70 -32.21
N GLY A 173 14.38 24.03 -31.57
CA GLY A 173 14.14 25.37 -31.04
C GLY A 173 14.85 25.62 -29.71
N SER A 174 14.83 26.88 -29.25
CA SER A 174 15.50 27.32 -28.01
C SER A 174 15.11 26.51 -26.76
N LYS A 175 13.82 26.21 -26.57
CA LYS A 175 13.32 25.41 -25.43
C LYS A 175 13.85 23.97 -25.41
N MET A 176 13.99 23.35 -26.59
CA MET A 176 14.52 21.99 -26.71
C MET A 176 16.02 21.98 -26.38
N ILE A 177 16.75 22.98 -26.86
CA ILE A 177 18.18 23.16 -26.58
C ILE A 177 18.43 23.35 -25.07
N ASP A 178 17.61 24.17 -24.41
CA ASP A 178 17.71 24.38 -22.96
C ASP A 178 17.41 23.09 -22.18
N SER A 179 16.43 22.29 -22.63
CA SER A 179 16.10 20.99 -22.04
C SER A 179 17.22 19.95 -22.25
N MET A 180 17.79 19.88 -23.45
CA MET A 180 18.96 19.05 -23.76
C MET A 180 20.18 19.42 -22.89
N THR A 181 20.41 20.72 -22.71
CA THR A 181 21.51 21.23 -21.90
C THR A 181 21.28 20.93 -20.41
N LYS A 182 20.04 21.03 -19.93
CA LYS A 182 19.65 20.72 -18.56
C LYS A 182 19.86 19.24 -18.22
N GLU A 183 19.45 18.35 -19.10
CA GLU A 183 19.60 16.89 -18.97
C GLU A 183 21.02 16.40 -19.34
N ARG A 184 21.92 17.30 -19.79
CA ARG A 184 23.31 17.02 -20.19
C ARG A 184 23.41 15.87 -21.21
N ILE A 185 22.60 15.97 -22.26
CA ILE A 185 22.53 14.96 -23.32
C ILE A 185 23.76 15.10 -24.24
N MET A 186 24.38 13.96 -24.52
CA MET A 186 25.61 13.85 -25.30
C MET A 186 25.43 12.89 -26.48
N ALA A 187 26.34 12.98 -27.46
CA ALA A 187 26.42 11.98 -28.52
C ALA A 187 26.67 10.57 -27.95
N GLY A 188 25.86 9.60 -28.38
CA GLY A 188 25.82 8.23 -27.89
C GLY A 188 24.82 7.98 -26.77
N ASP A 189 24.11 8.99 -26.28
CA ASP A 189 23.01 8.78 -25.35
C ASP A 189 21.76 8.27 -26.09
N ILE A 190 21.01 7.39 -25.44
CA ILE A 190 19.69 6.94 -25.90
C ILE A 190 18.65 7.76 -25.16
N ILE A 191 17.83 8.47 -25.92
CA ILE A 191 16.85 9.42 -25.39
C ILE A 191 15.45 9.10 -25.89
N SER A 192 14.45 9.45 -25.08
CA SER A 192 13.04 9.46 -25.45
C SER A 192 12.52 10.89 -25.31
N ILE A 193 11.98 11.42 -26.40
CA ILE A 193 11.43 12.77 -26.51
C ILE A 193 9.92 12.65 -26.71
N ASP A 194 9.14 13.17 -25.77
CA ASP A 194 7.71 13.35 -25.98
C ASP A 194 7.48 14.62 -26.79
N LYS A 195 6.86 14.46 -27.96
CA LYS A 195 6.64 15.55 -28.92
C LYS A 195 5.63 16.59 -28.43
N ALA A 196 4.67 16.19 -27.60
CA ALA A 196 3.64 17.09 -27.09
C ALA A 196 4.17 17.92 -25.92
N SER A 197 4.84 17.29 -24.96
CA SER A 197 5.38 17.98 -23.78
C SER A 197 6.75 18.62 -24.00
N GLY A 198 7.50 18.15 -25.00
CA GLY A 198 8.90 18.53 -25.22
C GLY A 198 9.84 18.04 -24.11
N LYS A 199 9.37 17.12 -23.25
CA LYS A 199 10.18 16.52 -22.19
C LYS A 199 11.14 15.51 -22.80
N ILE A 200 12.41 15.64 -22.47
CA ILE A 200 13.44 14.71 -22.90
C ILE A 200 13.85 13.86 -21.71
N THR A 201 13.92 12.56 -21.90
CA THR A 201 14.34 11.59 -20.89
C THR A 201 15.53 10.79 -21.40
N LYS A 202 16.61 10.76 -20.62
CA LYS A 202 17.80 9.96 -20.92
C LYS A 202 17.58 8.53 -20.42
N LEU A 203 17.36 7.59 -21.33
CA LEU A 203 17.15 6.18 -21.02
C LEU A 203 18.45 5.48 -20.65
N GLY A 204 19.54 5.89 -21.27
CA GLY A 204 20.86 5.34 -21.02
C GLY A 204 21.87 5.75 -22.07
N ARG A 205 22.95 4.98 -22.19
CA ARG A 205 24.00 5.19 -23.19
C ARG A 205 24.18 3.96 -24.08
N SER A 206 24.48 4.16 -25.36
CA SER A 206 24.70 3.08 -26.29
C SER A 206 25.96 2.28 -25.95
N PHE A 207 25.89 0.96 -26.12
CA PHE A 207 27.05 0.07 -25.89
C PHE A 207 28.23 0.38 -26.82
N ALA A 208 27.95 0.85 -28.04
CA ALA A 208 28.95 1.09 -29.09
C ALA A 208 29.92 2.23 -28.75
N LYS A 209 29.48 3.25 -28.00
CA LYS A 209 30.29 4.43 -27.62
C LYS A 209 30.76 4.40 -26.16
N SER A 210 30.77 3.21 -25.54
CA SER A 210 31.17 3.02 -24.14
C SER A 210 32.66 3.29 -23.86
N ARG A 211 33.52 3.24 -24.88
CA ARG A 211 34.99 3.38 -24.74
C ARG A 211 35.53 4.81 -24.96
N ASP A 212 34.75 5.70 -25.54
CA ASP A 212 35.24 7.01 -26.00
C ASP A 212 35.30 8.09 -24.90
N TYR A 213 34.84 7.78 -23.68
CA TYR A 213 34.77 8.74 -22.57
C TYR A 213 35.40 8.20 -21.30
N ASP A 214 36.53 8.80 -20.91
CA ASP A 214 37.38 8.41 -19.78
C ASP A 214 36.84 8.87 -18.41
N ALA A 215 35.85 9.78 -18.39
CA ALA A 215 35.20 10.30 -17.18
C ALA A 215 33.73 9.85 -17.08
N MET A 216 33.50 8.54 -17.03
CA MET A 216 32.16 7.98 -16.80
C MET A 216 31.80 8.08 -15.31
N GLY A 217 30.62 8.62 -15.01
CA GLY A 217 30.03 8.48 -13.68
C GLY A 217 29.66 7.02 -13.40
N VAL A 218 29.74 6.62 -12.13
CA VAL A 218 29.52 5.23 -11.67
C VAL A 218 28.11 4.68 -12.02
N ASP A 219 27.15 5.56 -12.33
CA ASP A 219 25.74 5.22 -12.58
C ASP A 219 25.29 5.24 -14.06
N THR A 220 26.20 5.19 -15.03
CA THR A 220 25.81 5.18 -16.45
C THR A 220 25.19 3.84 -16.87
N LYS A 221 23.86 3.80 -17.01
CA LYS A 221 23.12 2.64 -17.53
C LYS A 221 23.35 2.50 -19.03
N PHE A 222 23.86 1.34 -19.46
CA PHE A 222 24.00 1.01 -20.88
C PHE A 222 22.74 0.35 -21.41
N VAL A 223 22.24 0.86 -22.53
CA VAL A 223 21.01 0.41 -23.18
C VAL A 223 21.32 0.12 -24.65
N GLN A 224 20.62 -0.85 -25.25
CA GLN A 224 20.76 -1.16 -26.67
C GLN A 224 20.09 -0.08 -27.52
N CYS A 225 20.60 0.11 -28.74
CA CYS A 225 19.98 1.07 -29.66
C CYS A 225 18.53 0.62 -29.93
N PRO A 226 17.55 1.53 -29.87
CA PRO A 226 16.17 1.17 -30.16
C PRO A 226 16.00 0.68 -31.60
N ASP A 227 15.20 -0.36 -31.78
CA ASP A 227 14.85 -0.91 -33.09
C ASP A 227 13.55 -0.29 -33.63
N GLY A 228 13.37 -0.33 -34.96
CA GLY A 228 12.17 0.12 -35.66
C GLY A 228 12.13 1.62 -35.97
N ASP A 229 10.92 2.11 -36.21
CA ASP A 229 10.65 3.51 -36.53
C ASP A 229 11.02 4.43 -35.35
N LEU A 230 11.58 5.59 -35.71
CA LEU A 230 12.09 6.56 -34.74
C LEU A 230 10.95 7.28 -34.00
N GLN A 231 9.81 7.46 -34.65
CA GLN A 231 8.59 8.02 -34.06
C GLN A 231 7.59 6.89 -33.78
N LYS A 232 7.24 6.72 -32.51
CA LYS A 232 6.29 5.71 -32.03
C LYS A 232 5.09 6.38 -31.39
N ARG A 233 3.90 5.84 -31.63
CA ARG A 233 2.69 6.19 -30.89
C ARG A 233 2.59 5.26 -29.70
N LYS A 234 2.52 5.82 -28.49
CA LYS A 234 2.40 5.07 -27.26
C LYS A 234 1.16 5.53 -26.51
N ASP A 235 0.27 4.58 -26.27
CA ASP A 235 -0.90 4.79 -25.44
C ASP A 235 -0.44 4.71 -23.98
N MET A 236 -0.47 5.84 -23.29
CA MET A 236 -0.17 5.93 -21.88
C MET A 236 -1.47 5.94 -21.09
N VAL A 237 -1.58 4.99 -20.16
CA VAL A 237 -2.72 4.89 -19.26
C VAL A 237 -2.31 5.45 -17.91
N HIS A 238 -2.90 6.59 -17.54
CA HIS A 238 -2.69 7.21 -16.25
C HIS A 238 -3.89 6.88 -15.35
N THR A 239 -3.61 6.35 -14.16
CA THR A 239 -4.64 6.09 -13.15
C THR A 239 -4.41 7.07 -12.00
N VAL A 240 -5.38 7.95 -11.76
CA VAL A 240 -5.32 9.01 -10.74
C VAL A 240 -6.55 8.90 -9.85
N SER A 241 -6.41 9.04 -8.54
CA SER A 241 -7.56 9.04 -7.62
C SER A 241 -8.35 10.35 -7.68
N LEU A 242 -9.64 10.32 -7.37
CA LEU A 242 -10.45 11.55 -7.29
C LEU A 242 -9.88 12.54 -6.26
N HIS A 243 -9.38 12.02 -5.14
CA HIS A 243 -8.77 12.86 -4.11
C HIS A 243 -7.53 13.61 -4.62
N GLU A 244 -6.67 12.97 -5.42
CA GLU A 244 -5.51 13.66 -6.01
C GLU A 244 -5.94 14.80 -6.93
N ILE A 245 -6.98 14.58 -7.73
CA ILE A 245 -7.55 15.62 -8.60
C ILE A 245 -8.10 16.78 -7.74
N ASP A 246 -8.77 16.48 -6.63
CA ASP A 246 -9.29 17.50 -5.72
C ASP A 246 -8.18 18.38 -5.14
N VAL A 247 -7.13 17.75 -4.59
CA VAL A 247 -6.02 18.47 -3.95
C VAL A 247 -5.28 19.35 -4.95
N ILE A 248 -5.02 18.83 -6.16
CA ILE A 248 -4.34 19.57 -7.23
C ILE A 248 -5.14 20.81 -7.64
N ASN A 249 -6.47 20.69 -7.76
CA ASN A 249 -7.33 21.80 -8.17
C ASN A 249 -7.68 22.75 -7.02
N SER A 250 -7.49 22.34 -5.76
CA SER A 250 -7.81 23.17 -4.60
C SER A 250 -6.78 24.24 -4.28
N ARG A 251 -5.50 24.05 -4.64
CA ARG A 251 -4.40 24.98 -4.29
C ARG A 251 -3.45 25.17 -5.47
N THR A 252 -2.87 26.37 -5.61
CA THR A 252 -1.89 26.72 -6.66
C THR A 252 -0.62 25.84 -6.61
N GLN A 253 -0.29 25.27 -5.45
CA GLN A 253 0.77 24.27 -5.25
C GLN A 253 0.21 22.97 -4.64
N GLY A 254 -1.02 22.59 -4.99
CA GLY A 254 -1.70 21.41 -4.42
C GLY A 254 -0.92 20.11 -4.61
N PHE A 255 -0.14 20.01 -5.68
CA PHE A 255 0.76 18.87 -5.91
C PHE A 255 1.72 18.60 -4.75
N LEU A 256 2.34 19.63 -4.17
CA LEU A 256 3.29 19.46 -3.07
C LEU A 256 2.58 19.01 -1.79
N ALA A 257 1.32 19.43 -1.61
CA ALA A 257 0.49 19.05 -0.47
C ALA A 257 0.20 17.54 -0.43
N LEU A 258 0.13 16.88 -1.60
CA LEU A 258 0.00 15.41 -1.68
C LEU A 258 1.19 14.69 -1.02
N PHE A 259 2.38 15.28 -1.07
CA PHE A 259 3.60 14.72 -0.47
C PHE A 259 3.82 15.15 0.97
N SER A 260 3.41 16.36 1.33
CA SER A 260 3.59 16.87 2.70
C SER A 260 2.49 16.41 3.66
N GLY A 261 1.36 15.90 3.16
CA GLY A 261 0.20 15.53 3.98
C GLY A 261 -0.65 16.72 4.42
N ASP A 262 -0.21 17.96 4.13
CA ASP A 262 -0.93 19.20 4.43
C ASP A 262 -2.00 19.51 3.36
N THR A 263 -2.90 18.55 3.15
CA THR A 263 -4.03 18.70 2.23
C THR A 263 -5.08 19.65 2.80
N GLY A 264 -5.27 19.62 4.13
CA GLY A 264 -6.32 20.37 4.83
C GLY A 264 -7.73 19.96 4.38
N GLU A 265 -8.72 20.79 4.70
CA GLU A 265 -10.10 20.57 4.27
C GLU A 265 -10.34 21.12 2.85
N ILE A 266 -10.92 20.31 1.98
CA ILE A 266 -11.24 20.71 0.60
C ILE A 266 -12.68 21.19 0.53
N ARG A 267 -12.92 22.31 -0.15
CA ARG A 267 -14.27 22.86 -0.32
C ARG A 267 -15.12 21.96 -1.20
N SER A 268 -16.38 21.75 -0.83
CA SER A 268 -17.35 20.96 -1.59
C SER A 268 -17.56 21.47 -3.02
N GLU A 269 -17.54 22.80 -3.23
CA GLU A 269 -17.68 23.42 -4.56
C GLU A 269 -16.64 22.90 -5.57
N ILE A 270 -15.41 22.65 -5.11
CA ILE A 270 -14.34 22.12 -5.96
C ILE A 270 -14.64 20.66 -6.31
N ARG A 271 -15.09 19.86 -5.33
CA ARG A 271 -15.46 18.46 -5.54
C ARG A 271 -16.63 18.32 -6.51
N ASP A 272 -17.64 19.18 -6.40
CA ASP A 272 -18.79 19.19 -7.30
C ASP A 272 -18.38 19.53 -8.73
N GLN A 273 -17.52 20.54 -8.90
CA GLN A 273 -16.97 20.88 -10.22
C GLN A 273 -16.15 19.73 -10.83
N ILE A 274 -15.36 19.02 -10.01
CA ILE A 274 -14.58 17.87 -10.45
C ILE A 274 -15.49 16.71 -10.81
N ASN A 275 -16.53 16.43 -10.02
CA ASN A 275 -17.49 15.37 -10.30
C ASN A 275 -18.18 15.59 -11.66
N ILE A 276 -18.57 16.84 -11.96
CA ILE A 276 -19.14 17.20 -13.27
C ILE A 276 -18.13 16.94 -14.40
N LYS A 277 -16.89 17.42 -14.26
CA LYS A 277 -15.85 17.21 -15.30
C LYS A 277 -15.50 15.73 -15.51
N VAL A 278 -15.45 14.95 -14.44
CA VAL A 278 -15.17 13.51 -14.53
C VAL A 278 -16.35 12.77 -15.19
N ALA A 279 -17.59 13.20 -14.93
CA ALA A 279 -18.75 12.70 -15.63
C ALA A 279 -18.71 13.04 -17.13
N GLU A 280 -18.35 14.28 -17.49
CA GLU A 280 -18.15 14.69 -18.89
C GLU A 280 -17.06 13.84 -19.57
N TRP A 281 -15.91 13.61 -18.92
CA TRP A 281 -14.85 12.75 -19.48
C TRP A 281 -15.27 11.30 -19.65
N LYS A 282 -16.15 10.80 -18.79
CA LYS A 282 -16.75 9.46 -18.90
C LYS A 282 -17.71 9.40 -20.09
N GLU A 283 -18.56 10.42 -20.29
CA GLU A 283 -19.49 10.52 -21.41
C GLU A 283 -18.78 10.67 -22.76
N GLU A 284 -17.69 11.44 -22.80
CA GLU A 284 -16.83 11.60 -23.98
C GLU A 284 -15.95 10.37 -24.26
N GLY A 285 -15.89 9.40 -23.35
CA GLY A 285 -15.04 8.21 -23.46
C GLY A 285 -13.54 8.48 -23.32
N LYS A 286 -13.14 9.66 -22.84
CA LYS A 286 -11.74 10.03 -22.58
C LYS A 286 -11.21 9.43 -21.28
N ALA A 287 -12.10 9.17 -20.32
CA ALA A 287 -11.76 8.59 -19.04
C ALA A 287 -12.72 7.47 -18.64
N GLU A 288 -12.21 6.54 -17.85
CA GLU A 288 -12.96 5.42 -17.28
C GLU A 288 -12.85 5.48 -15.75
N ILE A 289 -14.00 5.44 -15.06
CA ILE A 289 -14.01 5.41 -13.60
C ILE A 289 -13.85 3.96 -13.13
N VAL A 290 -12.88 3.74 -12.26
CA VAL A 290 -12.59 2.45 -11.63
C VAL A 290 -12.94 2.56 -10.14
N PRO A 291 -14.09 2.03 -9.70
CA PRO A 291 -14.40 1.94 -8.29
C PRO A 291 -13.45 0.93 -7.63
N GLY A 292 -12.80 1.34 -6.57
CA GLY A 292 -11.91 0.49 -5.80
C GLY A 292 -12.54 -0.05 -4.53
N VAL A 293 -11.67 -0.28 -3.56
CA VAL A 293 -12.04 -0.82 -2.25
C VAL A 293 -11.48 0.06 -1.14
N LEU A 294 -12.35 0.44 -0.20
CA LEU A 294 -11.98 1.09 1.05
C LEU A 294 -12.01 0.04 2.18
N PHE A 295 -10.85 -0.27 2.75
CA PHE A 295 -10.74 -1.15 3.90
C PHE A 295 -10.61 -0.33 5.19
N ILE A 296 -11.52 -0.54 6.14
CA ILE A 296 -11.51 0.11 7.46
C ILE A 296 -11.26 -0.94 8.55
N ASP A 297 -10.08 -0.92 9.17
CA ASP A 297 -9.78 -1.78 10.31
C ASP A 297 -10.32 -1.17 11.62
N GLU A 298 -10.65 -2.05 12.57
CA GLU A 298 -11.17 -1.70 13.90
C GLU A 298 -12.40 -0.78 13.88
N VAL A 299 -13.36 -1.04 13.01
CA VAL A 299 -14.54 -0.18 12.75
C VAL A 299 -15.34 0.20 14.00
N HIS A 300 -15.31 -0.63 15.04
CA HIS A 300 -15.95 -0.38 16.33
C HIS A 300 -15.39 0.86 17.07
N MET A 301 -14.26 1.40 16.62
CA MET A 301 -13.66 2.63 17.12
C MET A 301 -14.26 3.90 16.50
N LEU A 302 -15.08 3.79 15.45
CA LEU A 302 -15.83 4.90 14.88
C LEU A 302 -17.01 5.31 15.79
N ASP A 303 -17.45 6.56 15.63
CA ASP A 303 -18.64 7.08 16.30
C ASP A 303 -19.86 7.08 15.38
N ILE A 304 -21.02 7.38 15.98
CA ILE A 304 -22.31 7.40 15.26
C ILE A 304 -22.35 8.42 14.11
N GLU A 305 -21.61 9.52 14.20
CA GLU A 305 -21.54 10.53 13.13
C GLU A 305 -20.82 9.96 11.90
N CYS A 306 -19.71 9.24 12.11
CA CYS A 306 -19.00 8.54 11.05
C CYS A 306 -19.90 7.53 10.34
N PHE A 307 -20.66 6.72 11.09
CA PHE A 307 -21.59 5.75 10.50
C PHE A 307 -22.71 6.40 9.72
N SER A 308 -23.24 7.52 10.21
CA SER A 308 -24.28 8.29 9.51
C SER A 308 -23.74 8.85 8.19
N TYR A 309 -22.49 9.32 8.18
CA TYR A 309 -21.81 9.79 6.96
C TYR A 309 -21.58 8.66 5.96
N ILE A 310 -21.03 7.51 6.41
CA ILE A 310 -20.79 6.35 5.54
C ILE A 310 -22.12 5.83 4.97
N ASN A 311 -23.20 5.80 5.75
CA ASN A 311 -24.52 5.38 5.29
C ASN A 311 -25.01 6.21 4.10
N ARG A 312 -24.84 7.53 4.16
CA ARG A 312 -25.20 8.43 3.07
C ARG A 312 -24.25 8.28 1.89
N ALA A 313 -22.95 8.21 2.13
CA ALA A 313 -21.96 8.12 1.06
C ALA A 313 -22.04 6.80 0.26
N LEU A 314 -22.50 5.72 0.90
CA LEU A 314 -22.77 4.44 0.21
C LEU A 314 -23.98 4.49 -0.74
N GLU A 315 -24.81 5.53 -0.68
CA GLU A 315 -25.94 5.70 -1.62
C GLU A 315 -25.50 6.34 -2.94
N ASP A 316 -24.28 6.90 -3.01
CA ASP A 316 -23.75 7.50 -4.23
C ASP A 316 -23.40 6.44 -5.29
N GLU A 317 -23.69 6.73 -6.56
CA GLU A 317 -23.46 5.80 -7.69
C GLU A 317 -21.97 5.44 -7.86
N LEU A 318 -21.07 6.35 -7.49
CA LEU A 318 -19.62 6.16 -7.61
C LEU A 318 -18.99 5.60 -6.33
N ALA A 319 -19.79 5.23 -5.33
CA ALA A 319 -19.29 4.78 -4.04
C ALA A 319 -18.46 3.49 -4.16
N PRO A 320 -17.23 3.45 -3.61
CA PRO A 320 -16.39 2.26 -3.61
C PRO A 320 -17.00 1.17 -2.73
N ILE A 321 -16.53 -0.06 -2.89
CA ILE A 321 -16.90 -1.14 -1.97
C ILE A 321 -16.18 -0.93 -0.64
N VAL A 322 -16.95 -0.85 0.45
CA VAL A 322 -16.39 -0.63 1.80
C VAL A 322 -16.29 -1.95 2.54
N ILE A 323 -15.08 -2.38 2.87
CA ILE A 323 -14.80 -3.57 3.66
C ILE A 323 -14.37 -3.14 5.05
N MET A 324 -15.08 -3.58 6.08
CA MET A 324 -14.77 -3.24 7.47
C MET A 324 -14.35 -4.47 8.24
N ALA A 325 -13.47 -4.32 9.22
CA ALA A 325 -13.12 -5.38 10.15
C ALA A 325 -13.51 -5.02 11.58
N SER A 326 -14.14 -5.97 12.29
CA SER A 326 -14.41 -5.86 13.71
C SER A 326 -13.95 -7.12 14.45
N ASN A 327 -13.27 -6.91 15.57
CA ASN A 327 -12.85 -7.94 16.51
C ASN A 327 -13.76 -8.01 17.75
N ARG A 328 -14.78 -7.15 17.85
CA ARG A 328 -15.66 -7.06 19.01
C ARG A 328 -17.04 -7.67 18.73
N GLY A 329 -17.59 -8.34 19.75
CA GLY A 329 -18.91 -8.99 19.68
C GLY A 329 -20.05 -8.03 20.01
N GLN A 330 -20.16 -7.59 21.27
CA GLN A 330 -21.16 -6.64 21.75
C GLN A 330 -20.44 -5.46 22.38
N THR A 331 -20.58 -4.27 21.80
CA THR A 331 -19.91 -3.07 22.30
C THR A 331 -20.75 -1.82 22.19
N ARG A 332 -20.40 -0.84 23.02
CA ARG A 332 -21.02 0.49 22.99
C ARG A 332 -20.63 1.21 21.70
N ILE A 333 -21.62 1.77 21.01
CA ILE A 333 -21.37 2.66 19.87
C ILE A 333 -20.84 3.98 20.44
N ARG A 334 -19.65 4.43 20.00
CA ARG A 334 -19.05 5.67 20.50
C ARG A 334 -19.96 6.87 20.14
N GLY A 335 -20.09 7.81 21.07
CA GLY A 335 -21.04 8.93 20.97
C GLY A 335 -22.45 8.62 21.47
N THR A 336 -22.79 7.36 21.78
CA THR A 336 -24.11 6.99 22.32
C THR A 336 -23.97 6.24 23.64
N ASN A 337 -25.07 5.93 24.33
CA ASN A 337 -25.08 5.05 25.52
C ASN A 337 -25.51 3.60 25.21
N TYR A 338 -25.82 3.30 23.95
CA TYR A 338 -26.38 2.01 23.56
C TYR A 338 -25.26 1.03 23.19
N ARG A 339 -25.48 -0.25 23.48
CA ARG A 339 -24.63 -1.37 23.04
C ARG A 339 -25.28 -2.04 21.85
N SER A 340 -24.46 -2.41 20.88
CA SER A 340 -24.92 -3.10 19.67
C SER A 340 -23.91 -4.17 19.24
N PRO A 341 -24.34 -5.12 18.37
CA PRO A 341 -23.43 -6.06 17.74
C PRO A 341 -22.32 -5.32 16.97
N HIS A 342 -21.08 -5.77 17.15
CA HIS A 342 -19.88 -5.23 16.53
C HIS A 342 -19.59 -3.74 16.79
N GLY A 343 -20.37 -3.07 17.66
CA GLY A 343 -20.28 -1.63 17.87
C GLY A 343 -20.84 -0.81 16.71
N LEU A 344 -21.71 -1.40 15.88
CA LEU A 344 -22.32 -0.75 14.71
C LEU A 344 -23.79 -0.36 14.99
N PRO A 345 -24.28 0.76 14.46
CA PRO A 345 -25.71 1.09 14.46
C PRO A 345 -26.54 0.00 13.76
N VAL A 346 -27.76 -0.25 14.24
CA VAL A 346 -28.61 -1.35 13.73
C VAL A 346 -29.05 -1.09 12.28
N ASP A 347 -29.36 0.16 11.97
CA ASP A 347 -29.66 0.64 10.61
C ASP A 347 -28.48 0.42 9.63
N PHE A 348 -27.25 0.56 10.13
CA PHE A 348 -26.06 0.24 9.35
C PHE A 348 -25.88 -1.28 9.19
N LEU A 349 -26.12 -2.05 10.26
CA LEU A 349 -26.01 -3.51 10.23
C LEU A 349 -26.97 -4.17 9.21
N ASP A 350 -28.15 -3.60 9.01
CA ASP A 350 -29.12 -4.11 8.01
C ASP A 350 -28.62 -3.96 6.57
N ARG A 351 -27.67 -3.04 6.33
CA ARG A 351 -27.05 -2.80 5.01
C ARG A 351 -25.78 -3.61 4.77
N VAL A 352 -25.09 -4.08 5.83
CA VAL A 352 -23.80 -4.76 5.67
C VAL A 352 -23.95 -6.27 5.45
N VAL A 353 -23.10 -6.83 4.59
CA VAL A 353 -22.94 -8.28 4.47
C VAL A 353 -21.87 -8.75 5.44
N ILE A 354 -22.22 -9.64 6.38
CA ILE A 354 -21.29 -10.12 7.41
C ILE A 354 -20.60 -11.41 6.96
N VAL A 355 -19.27 -11.38 6.88
CA VAL A 355 -18.41 -12.54 6.67
C VAL A 355 -17.74 -12.89 8.01
N SER A 356 -18.01 -14.08 8.54
CA SER A 356 -17.42 -14.54 9.79
C SER A 356 -16.12 -15.30 9.56
N THR A 357 -15.15 -15.06 10.44
CA THR A 357 -13.89 -15.80 10.54
C THR A 357 -13.87 -16.62 11.82
N HIS A 358 -13.19 -17.76 11.80
CA HIS A 358 -13.17 -18.70 12.93
C HIS A 358 -11.76 -18.84 13.53
N ALA A 359 -11.64 -19.44 14.71
CA ALA A 359 -10.33 -19.77 15.27
C ALA A 359 -9.65 -20.86 14.42
N TYR A 360 -8.33 -20.73 14.25
CA TYR A 360 -7.54 -21.69 13.49
C TYR A 360 -7.32 -22.99 14.26
N GLN A 361 -7.26 -24.11 13.53
CA GLN A 361 -6.89 -25.41 14.05
C GLN A 361 -5.37 -25.52 14.26
N LYS A 362 -4.92 -26.51 15.03
CA LYS A 362 -3.50 -26.74 15.32
C LYS A 362 -2.64 -26.84 14.06
N GLU A 363 -3.11 -27.61 13.10
CA GLU A 363 -2.43 -27.89 11.83
C GLU A 363 -2.32 -26.61 10.98
N GLU A 364 -3.39 -25.79 10.95
CA GLU A 364 -3.38 -24.50 10.27
C GLU A 364 -2.40 -23.52 10.92
N ILE A 365 -2.34 -23.46 12.27
CA ILE A 365 -1.39 -22.61 13.00
C ILE A 365 0.04 -23.03 12.67
N GLN A 366 0.33 -24.32 12.66
CA GLN A 366 1.66 -24.83 12.31
C GLN A 366 2.07 -24.43 10.89
N GLN A 367 1.16 -24.57 9.93
CA GLN A 367 1.40 -24.15 8.54
C GLN A 367 1.61 -22.64 8.42
N ILE A 368 0.80 -21.83 9.11
CA ILE A 368 0.94 -20.37 9.13
C ILE A 368 2.32 -19.98 9.67
N LEU A 369 2.73 -20.55 10.80
CA LEU A 369 4.05 -20.27 11.40
C LEU A 369 5.19 -20.75 10.50
N SER A 370 5.02 -21.87 9.79
CA SER A 370 5.99 -22.35 8.81
C SER A 370 6.15 -21.38 7.63
N ILE A 371 5.05 -20.84 7.10
CA ILE A 371 5.10 -19.85 6.01
C ILE A 371 5.75 -18.55 6.51
N ARG A 372 5.43 -18.12 7.73
CA ARG A 372 6.06 -16.95 8.36
C ARG A 372 7.57 -17.13 8.55
N ALA A 373 8.00 -18.30 9.01
CA ALA A 373 9.42 -18.60 9.13
C ALA A 373 10.13 -18.60 7.77
N GLN A 374 9.50 -19.12 6.72
CA GLN A 374 10.06 -19.07 5.36
C GLN A 374 10.16 -17.64 4.82
N GLU A 375 9.14 -16.81 5.05
CA GLU A 375 9.15 -15.40 4.64
C GLU A 375 10.21 -14.58 5.39
N GLU A 376 10.48 -14.93 6.66
CA GLU A 376 11.54 -14.33 7.48
C GLU A 376 12.92 -14.97 7.26
N GLU A 377 13.03 -15.96 6.34
CA GLU A 377 14.26 -16.73 6.08
C GLU A 377 14.86 -17.38 7.33
N VAL A 378 13.99 -17.84 8.24
CA VAL A 378 14.37 -18.48 9.51
C VAL A 378 14.24 -20.00 9.41
N GLU A 379 15.36 -20.71 9.61
CA GLU A 379 15.36 -22.17 9.70
C GLU A 379 14.97 -22.63 11.11
N LEU A 380 13.77 -23.22 11.22
CA LEU A 380 13.26 -23.79 12.47
C LEU A 380 13.49 -25.31 12.51
N THR A 381 13.94 -25.83 13.65
CA THR A 381 13.88 -27.28 13.89
C THR A 381 12.43 -27.76 14.02
N PRO A 382 12.10 -29.02 13.63
CA PRO A 382 10.73 -29.54 13.71
C PRO A 382 10.14 -29.44 15.12
N ASP A 383 10.94 -29.69 16.15
CA ASP A 383 10.50 -29.62 17.54
C ASP A 383 10.26 -28.18 18.00
N ALA A 384 11.08 -27.21 17.56
CA ALA A 384 10.86 -25.79 17.82
C ALA A 384 9.55 -25.31 17.19
N LEU A 385 9.24 -25.76 15.96
CA LEU A 385 7.97 -25.45 15.30
C LEU A 385 6.77 -26.03 16.06
N LEU A 386 6.87 -27.25 16.59
CA LEU A 386 5.83 -27.86 17.41
C LEU A 386 5.61 -27.07 18.72
N LEU A 387 6.69 -26.63 19.38
CA LEU A 387 6.60 -25.79 20.58
C LEU A 387 5.96 -24.43 20.26
N LEU A 388 6.40 -23.74 19.20
CA LEU A 388 5.81 -22.49 18.74
C LEU A 388 4.33 -22.64 18.39
N THR A 389 3.94 -23.77 17.79
CA THR A 389 2.53 -24.08 17.50
C THR A 389 1.72 -24.19 18.79
N LYS A 390 2.25 -24.88 19.81
CA LYS A 390 1.58 -24.98 21.11
C LYS A 390 1.44 -23.60 21.78
N ILE A 391 2.49 -22.79 21.76
CA ILE A 391 2.45 -21.41 22.27
C ILE A 391 1.39 -20.60 21.50
N GLY A 392 1.35 -20.73 20.18
CA GLY A 392 0.38 -20.04 19.31
C GLY A 392 -1.08 -20.43 19.57
N GLN A 393 -1.35 -21.67 20.01
CA GLN A 393 -2.68 -22.09 20.43
C GLN A 393 -3.12 -21.46 21.75
N GLU A 394 -2.20 -21.34 22.72
CA GLU A 394 -2.51 -20.84 24.06
C GLU A 394 -2.57 -19.30 24.12
N THR A 395 -1.69 -18.62 23.38
CA THR A 395 -1.47 -17.17 23.47
C THR A 395 -1.86 -16.39 22.21
N GLY A 396 -2.00 -17.08 21.06
CA GLY A 396 -2.35 -16.52 19.77
C GLY A 396 -1.19 -16.41 18.77
N ILE A 397 -1.54 -16.38 17.48
CA ILE A 397 -0.59 -16.44 16.35
C ILE A 397 0.34 -15.23 16.30
N ARG A 398 -0.14 -14.02 16.65
CA ARG A 398 0.69 -12.79 16.62
C ARG A 398 1.89 -12.90 17.55
N TYR A 399 1.68 -13.36 18.78
CA TYR A 399 2.76 -13.51 19.74
C TYR A 399 3.73 -14.62 19.30
N ALA A 400 3.21 -15.76 18.86
CA ALA A 400 4.05 -16.84 18.31
C ALA A 400 4.88 -16.39 17.08
N SER A 401 4.33 -15.55 16.19
CA SER A 401 5.08 -15.00 15.06
C SER A 401 6.21 -14.08 15.52
N ASN A 402 5.99 -13.22 16.51
CA ASN A 402 7.05 -12.37 17.07
C ASN A 402 8.15 -13.20 17.76
N LEU A 403 7.79 -14.36 18.31
CA LEU A 403 8.76 -15.29 18.88
C LEU A 403 9.70 -15.90 17.83
N ILE A 404 9.28 -16.04 16.57
CA ILE A 404 10.15 -16.51 15.48
C ILE A 404 11.34 -15.55 15.33
N THR A 405 11.06 -14.26 15.18
CA THR A 405 12.08 -13.23 14.98
C THR A 405 13.03 -13.11 16.18
N THR A 406 12.49 -13.13 17.40
CA THR A 406 13.32 -13.05 18.62
C THR A 406 14.17 -14.31 18.83
N SER A 407 13.61 -15.49 18.57
CA SER A 407 14.35 -16.76 18.68
C SER A 407 15.46 -16.86 17.64
N GLN A 408 15.25 -16.31 16.44
CA GLN A 408 16.31 -16.20 15.43
C GLN A 408 17.48 -15.37 15.95
N LEU A 409 17.23 -14.21 16.57
CA LEU A 409 18.29 -13.38 17.14
C LEU A 409 19.03 -14.06 18.30
N ILE A 410 18.31 -14.82 19.14
CA ILE A 410 18.93 -15.61 20.22
C ILE A 410 19.83 -16.70 19.63
N SER A 411 19.35 -17.41 18.59
CA SER A 411 20.12 -18.45 17.91
C SER A 411 21.37 -17.88 17.22
N ALA A 412 21.25 -16.70 16.60
CA ALA A 412 22.36 -15.98 15.99
C ALA A 412 23.42 -15.57 17.02
N LYS A 413 23.00 -15.18 18.23
CA LYS A 413 23.92 -14.85 19.33
C LYS A 413 24.77 -16.05 19.77
N ARG A 414 24.22 -17.27 19.72
CA ARG A 414 24.99 -18.52 19.94
C ARG A 414 25.71 -19.03 18.68
N LYS A 415 25.67 -18.28 17.57
CA LYS A 415 26.22 -18.63 16.25
C LYS A 415 25.66 -19.94 15.68
N ALA A 416 24.40 -20.24 15.98
CA ALA A 416 23.70 -21.36 15.37
C ALA A 416 23.01 -20.93 14.08
N THR A 417 22.89 -21.87 13.14
CA THR A 417 22.18 -21.67 11.86
C THR A 417 20.69 -21.94 11.97
N GLN A 418 20.29 -22.86 12.87
CA GLN A 418 18.90 -23.26 13.07
C GLN A 418 18.43 -22.96 14.48
N VAL A 419 17.18 -22.50 14.60
CA VAL A 419 16.51 -22.22 15.86
C VAL A 419 16.11 -23.53 16.54
N SER A 420 16.59 -23.73 17.76
CA SER A 420 16.26 -24.90 18.59
C SER A 420 15.13 -24.58 19.58
N ILE A 421 14.67 -25.62 20.27
CA ILE A 421 13.66 -25.51 21.33
C ILE A 421 14.15 -24.58 22.45
N ASP A 422 15.45 -24.62 22.78
CA ASP A 422 16.04 -23.81 23.85
C ASP A 422 15.97 -22.31 23.53
N ASP A 423 16.16 -21.94 22.26
CA ASP A 423 16.04 -20.54 21.83
C ASP A 423 14.60 -20.04 21.99
N VAL A 424 13.61 -20.86 21.60
CA VAL A 424 12.18 -20.54 21.74
C VAL A 424 11.78 -20.44 23.22
N ASN A 425 12.25 -21.37 24.06
CA ASN A 425 12.02 -21.32 25.50
C ASN A 425 12.60 -20.05 26.12
N ARG A 426 13.83 -19.68 25.71
CA ARG A 426 14.47 -18.45 26.18
C ARG A 426 13.72 -17.20 25.73
N SER A 427 13.27 -17.15 24.47
CA SER A 427 12.42 -16.05 23.98
C SER A 427 11.12 -15.96 24.77
N PHE A 428 10.46 -17.09 25.03
CA PHE A 428 9.20 -17.14 25.78
C PHE A 428 9.37 -16.72 27.25
N GLN A 429 10.53 -17.00 27.86
CA GLN A 429 10.85 -16.54 29.21
C GLN A 429 11.15 -15.03 29.25
N LEU A 430 11.88 -14.50 28.26
CA LEU A 430 12.24 -13.08 28.22
C LEU A 430 11.04 -12.18 27.87
N PHE A 431 10.21 -12.59 26.92
CA PHE A 431 9.12 -11.77 26.39
C PHE A 431 7.78 -12.36 26.80
N PHE A 432 7.01 -11.65 27.61
CA PHE A 432 5.74 -12.14 28.13
C PHE A 432 4.60 -11.90 27.11
N ASP A 433 3.64 -12.80 27.04
CA ASP A 433 2.36 -12.54 26.38
C ASP A 433 1.44 -11.69 27.26
N SER A 434 0.35 -11.17 26.68
CA SER A 434 -0.58 -10.30 27.39
C SER A 434 -1.20 -10.97 28.63
N SER A 435 -1.53 -12.25 28.59
CA SER A 435 -2.16 -12.93 29.74
C SER A 435 -1.16 -13.16 30.88
N ARG A 436 0.09 -13.54 30.57
CA ARG A 436 1.15 -13.63 31.59
C ARG A 436 1.53 -12.26 32.16
N SER A 437 1.58 -11.23 31.32
CA SER A 437 1.86 -9.86 31.75
C SER A 437 0.77 -9.33 32.69
N VAL A 438 -0.52 -9.58 32.41
CA VAL A 438 -1.62 -9.20 33.32
C VAL A 438 -1.49 -9.91 34.66
N LYS A 439 -1.19 -11.22 34.67
CA LYS A 439 -0.96 -11.96 35.92
C LYS A 439 0.19 -11.39 36.74
N PHE A 440 1.31 -11.07 36.08
CA PHE A 440 2.44 -10.42 36.73
C PHE A 440 2.04 -9.08 37.36
N VAL A 441 1.31 -8.24 36.62
CA VAL A 441 0.82 -6.95 37.14
C VAL A 441 -0.09 -7.15 38.35
N SER A 442 -0.99 -8.15 38.33
CA SER A 442 -1.84 -8.48 39.46
C SER A 442 -1.07 -8.99 40.68
N ASP A 443 -0.07 -9.85 40.47
CA ASP A 443 0.74 -10.40 41.57
C ASP A 443 1.63 -9.32 42.23
N PHE A 444 2.04 -8.31 41.46
CA PHE A 444 2.88 -7.20 41.91
C PHE A 444 2.12 -5.87 42.07
N GLU A 445 0.79 -5.91 42.16
CA GLU A 445 -0.08 -4.72 42.24
C GLU A 445 0.35 -3.74 43.34
N THR A 446 0.78 -4.25 44.50
CA THR A 446 1.24 -3.44 45.64
C THR A 446 2.48 -2.59 45.37
N ARG A 447 3.30 -2.96 44.38
CA ARG A 447 4.49 -2.21 43.97
C ARG A 447 4.24 -1.29 42.81
N LEU A 448 3.23 -1.59 42.01
CA LEU A 448 2.82 -0.76 40.88
C LEU A 448 1.97 0.40 41.38
N ILE A 449 1.94 1.47 40.60
CA ILE A 449 1.15 2.65 40.94
C ILE A 449 -0.32 2.29 40.75
N ASP A 450 -1.09 2.37 41.83
CA ASP A 450 -2.54 2.21 41.78
C ASP A 450 -3.25 3.44 41.20
N ASP A 451 -4.56 3.33 40.98
CA ASP A 451 -5.38 4.44 40.47
C ASP A 451 -5.36 5.69 41.38
N GLY A 452 -4.93 5.54 42.64
CA GLY A 452 -4.77 6.62 43.61
C GLY A 452 -3.38 7.25 43.64
N GLY A 453 -2.44 6.78 42.82
CA GLY A 453 -1.06 7.26 42.77
C GLY A 453 -0.15 6.70 43.86
N SER A 454 -0.58 5.67 44.58
CA SER A 454 0.19 5.05 45.68
C SER A 454 0.98 3.84 45.17
N ALA A 455 2.23 3.69 45.63
CA ALA A 455 3.08 2.52 45.35
C ALA A 455 3.96 2.20 46.57
N ASN A 456 3.97 0.94 47.03
CA ASN A 456 4.82 0.50 48.13
C ASN A 456 6.15 -0.06 47.61
N LEU A 457 7.16 0.82 47.50
CA LEU A 457 8.52 0.50 47.05
C LEU A 457 9.37 -0.26 48.10
N SER A 458 8.84 -0.48 49.31
CA SER A 458 9.59 -1.01 50.47
C SER A 458 9.45 -2.52 50.67
N THR A 459 8.74 -3.24 49.80
CA THR A 459 8.66 -4.70 49.89
C THR A 459 9.96 -5.32 49.37
N THR A 460 10.80 -5.87 50.24
CA THR A 460 11.97 -6.69 49.87
C THR A 460 11.50 -8.11 49.52
N ILE A 461 11.82 -8.65 48.32
CA ILE A 461 11.48 -10.06 48.02
C ILE A 461 12.50 -10.99 48.70
N VAL A 462 12.00 -12.06 49.34
CA VAL A 462 12.81 -13.16 49.90
C VAL A 462 13.22 -14.19 48.82
N SER A 463 12.67 -14.08 47.61
CA SER A 463 13.04 -14.85 46.42
C SER A 463 13.33 -13.87 45.28
N GLY A 464 14.44 -14.01 44.54
CA GLY A 464 14.91 -13.06 43.53
C GLY A 464 13.85 -12.47 42.60
N ASP A 465 14.16 -11.31 42.02
CA ASP A 465 13.26 -10.57 41.15
C ASP A 465 12.76 -11.47 40.03
N ALA A 466 11.44 -11.58 39.83
CA ALA A 466 10.85 -12.51 38.86
C ALA A 466 11.21 -12.15 37.40
N MET A 467 11.81 -10.97 37.20
CA MET A 467 12.36 -10.47 35.94
C MET A 467 13.90 -10.56 35.86
N GLU A 468 14.60 -10.93 36.93
CA GLU A 468 16.03 -11.24 36.91
C GLU A 468 16.23 -12.66 36.39
N ILE A 469 16.35 -12.79 35.07
CA ILE A 469 16.85 -14.02 34.44
C ILE A 469 18.37 -13.99 34.57
N SER A 470 18.91 -14.78 35.50
CA SER A 470 20.36 -15.04 35.60
C SER A 470 20.85 -15.92 34.45
#